data_AF-A0A8S1EYK5-F1
#
_entry.id   AF-A0A8S1EYK5-F1
#
_cell.length_a   1.000
_cell.length_b   1.000
_cell.length_c   1.000
_cell.angle_alpha   90.00
_cell.angle_beta   90.00
_cell.angle_gamma   90.00
#
_symmetry.space_group_name_H-M   'P 1'
#
loop_
_entity.id
_entity.type
_entity.pdbx_description
1 polymer ?
#
loop_
_entity_poly.entity_id
_entity_poly.type
_entity_poly.pdbx_seq_one_letter_code
_entity_poly.pdbx_strand_id
1 'polypeptide(L)'
;MDDLTKLIPLIDCQNMYTNLYEWSQITGGWNGLGNDVLLWYWNVYGPGVTGETPANFNDFRPFGNWRAATVKQFAQTETVCQMTVNRDIYYTVTAELPKAIEMKL
;
A
#
# COMPACT_ATOMS: atom_id res chain seq x y z
N MET A 1 21.78 28.91 -11.99
CA MET A 1 20.38 29.21 -12.37
C MET A 1 19.82 27.91 -12.85
N ASP A 2 18.80 27.47 -12.13
CA ASP A 2 18.42 26.09 -11.89
C ASP A 2 18.17 25.28 -13.15
N ASP A 3 18.59 24.00 -13.10
CA ASP A 3 17.71 22.98 -13.61
C ASP A 3 17.51 21.86 -12.59
N LEU A 4 16.81 22.24 -11.52
CA LEU A 4 16.08 21.39 -10.59
C LEU A 4 14.87 20.71 -11.24
N THR A 5 14.74 20.67 -12.58
CA THR A 5 13.66 19.91 -13.19
C THR A 5 13.92 18.40 -13.07
N LYS A 6 13.38 17.86 -11.97
CA LYS A 6 12.78 16.52 -11.85
C LYS A 6 13.72 15.34 -11.59
N LEU A 7 14.73 15.54 -10.76
CA LEU A 7 15.17 14.52 -9.80
C LEU A 7 13.93 13.91 -9.13
N ILE A 8 13.52 12.70 -9.55
CA ILE A 8 12.43 11.92 -8.95
C ILE A 8 11.28 12.85 -8.58
N PRO A 9 10.53 13.44 -9.53
CA PRO A 9 9.31 14.11 -9.09
C PRO A 9 8.56 13.01 -8.37
N LEU A 10 8.43 13.23 -7.07
CA LEU A 10 7.66 12.50 -6.10
C LEU A 10 7.03 11.26 -6.71
N ILE A 11 7.46 10.05 -6.32
CA ILE A 11 6.47 8.97 -6.26
C ILE A 11 5.25 9.64 -5.66
N ASP A 12 4.21 9.77 -6.47
CA ASP A 12 3.05 10.55 -6.11
C ASP A 12 2.63 10.03 -4.73
N CYS A 13 2.82 10.84 -3.69
CA CYS A 13 2.48 10.46 -2.32
C CYS A 13 0.95 10.34 -2.15
N GLN A 14 0.22 10.17 -3.25
CA GLN A 14 -1.16 9.76 -3.30
C GLN A 14 -1.18 8.24 -3.14
N ASN A 15 -0.83 7.79 -1.93
CA ASN A 15 -1.30 6.50 -1.43
C ASN A 15 -2.69 6.73 -0.85
N MET A 16 -3.70 6.12 -1.44
CA MET A 16 -5.05 6.17 -0.91
C MET A 16 -5.21 5.07 0.13
N TYR A 17 -5.51 5.44 1.36
CA TYR A 17 -5.91 4.49 2.42
C TYR A 17 -7.43 4.37 2.42
N THR A 18 -7.95 3.25 1.95
CA THR A 18 -9.41 3.03 1.86
C THR A 18 -9.74 1.55 1.60
N ASN A 19 -11.02 1.25 1.50
CA ASN A 19 -11.54 -0.02 1.02
C ASN A 19 -12.71 0.19 0.05
N LEU A 20 -13.20 -0.89 -0.56
CA LEU A 20 -14.30 -0.83 -1.54
C LEU A 20 -15.55 -0.12 -0.98
N TYR A 21 -15.90 -0.40 0.28
CA TYR A 21 -17.10 0.16 0.90
C TYR A 21 -16.97 1.67 1.11
N GLU A 22 -15.89 2.12 1.75
CA GLU A 22 -15.61 3.54 1.98
C GLU A 22 -15.47 4.31 0.67
N TRP A 23 -14.76 3.74 -0.31
CA TRP A 23 -14.61 4.34 -1.62
C TRP A 23 -15.97 4.59 -2.26
N SER A 24 -16.87 3.60 -2.19
CA SER A 24 -18.24 3.73 -2.70
C SER A 24 -19.04 4.79 -1.93
N GLN A 25 -18.93 4.84 -0.60
CA GLN A 25 -19.68 5.78 0.23
C GLN A 25 -19.24 7.23 0.03
N ILE A 26 -17.93 7.46 -0.06
CA ILE A 26 -17.35 8.81 -0.10
C ILE A 26 -17.35 9.38 -1.52
N THR A 27 -17.03 8.55 -2.52
CA THR A 27 -16.82 9.02 -3.90
C THR A 27 -17.94 8.63 -4.87
N GLY A 28 -18.91 7.84 -4.42
CA GLY A 28 -19.91 7.24 -5.32
C GLY A 28 -19.32 6.19 -6.26
N GLY A 29 -18.15 5.61 -5.94
CA GLY A 29 -17.47 4.63 -6.79
C GLY A 29 -16.69 5.26 -7.94
N TRP A 30 -16.20 6.49 -7.77
CA TRP A 30 -15.48 7.23 -8.80
C TRP A 30 -14.27 6.43 -9.33
N ASN A 31 -14.03 6.49 -10.65
CA ASN A 31 -13.02 5.71 -11.35
C ASN A 31 -12.07 6.56 -12.21
N GLY A 32 -12.06 7.88 -12.02
CA GLY A 32 -11.21 8.82 -12.79
C GLY A 32 -9.80 8.99 -12.24
N LEU A 33 -9.37 8.19 -11.26
CA LEU A 33 -7.98 8.19 -10.79
C LEU A 33 -7.04 7.69 -11.89
N GLY A 34 -5.87 8.30 -11.99
CA GLY A 34 -4.79 7.78 -12.84
C GLY A 34 -4.23 6.45 -12.31
N ASN A 35 -3.37 5.80 -13.12
CA ASN A 35 -2.70 4.55 -12.75
C ASN A 35 -1.47 4.76 -11.85
N ASP A 36 -1.13 6.01 -11.57
CA ASP A 36 -0.03 6.51 -10.74
C ASP A 36 -0.37 6.55 -9.24
N VAL A 37 -1.66 6.42 -8.89
CA VAL A 37 -2.12 6.44 -7.50
C VAL A 37 -2.08 5.02 -6.91
N LEU A 38 -1.29 4.84 -5.85
CA LEU A 38 -1.14 3.55 -5.17
C LEU A 38 -2.24 3.35 -4.12
N LEU A 39 -2.58 2.09 -3.85
CA LEU A 39 -3.62 1.73 -2.88
C LEU A 39 -3.03 1.06 -1.64
N TRP A 40 -3.31 1.65 -0.48
CA TRP A 40 -3.22 0.99 0.83
C TRP A 40 -4.62 0.50 1.19
N TYR A 41 -4.87 -0.76 0.87
CA TYR A 41 -6.14 -1.41 1.11
C TYR A 41 -6.27 -1.81 2.57
N TRP A 42 -7.39 -1.51 3.23
CA TRP A 42 -7.63 -2.04 4.57
C TRP A 42 -8.84 -2.97 4.58
N ASN A 43 -8.68 -4.13 5.21
CA ASN A 43 -9.79 -5.06 5.44
C ASN A 43 -9.51 -5.88 6.69
N VAL A 44 -10.33 -5.67 7.71
CA VAL A 44 -10.26 -6.38 8.98
C VAL A 44 -11.68 -6.77 9.41
N TYR A 45 -11.83 -7.83 10.20
CA TYR A 45 -13.12 -8.18 10.81
C TYR A 45 -13.44 -7.34 12.05
N GLY A 46 -12.41 -6.75 12.68
CA GLY A 46 -12.58 -5.91 13.87
C GLY A 46 -11.24 -5.52 14.49
N PRO A 47 -11.25 -4.89 15.68
CA PRO A 47 -10.05 -4.58 16.43
C PRO A 47 -9.45 -5.80 17.14
N GLY A 48 -8.15 -5.75 17.38
CA GLY A 48 -7.39 -6.78 18.10
C GLY A 48 -7.14 -8.05 17.28
N VAL A 49 -6.40 -8.98 17.88
CA VAL A 49 -5.91 -10.22 17.22
C VAL A 49 -7.05 -11.08 16.66
N THR A 50 -8.22 -11.09 17.30
CA THR A 50 -9.39 -11.83 16.82
C THR A 50 -10.07 -11.19 15.61
N GLY A 51 -9.74 -9.93 15.31
CA GLY A 51 -10.30 -9.15 14.21
C GLY A 51 -9.44 -9.16 12.94
N GLU A 52 -8.34 -9.90 12.94
CA GLU A 52 -7.43 -9.99 11.79
C GLU A 52 -8.06 -10.65 10.56
N THR A 53 -7.66 -10.20 9.37
CA THR A 53 -7.81 -10.99 8.14
C THR A 53 -6.49 -11.66 7.78
N PRO A 54 -6.49 -12.67 6.88
CA PRO A 54 -5.24 -13.25 6.40
C PRO A 54 -4.29 -12.19 5.84
N ALA A 55 -3.01 -12.29 6.20
CA ALA A 55 -1.91 -11.46 5.72
C ALA A 55 -1.54 -11.81 4.27
N ASN A 56 -2.49 -11.66 3.35
CA ASN A 56 -2.37 -11.79 1.90
C ASN A 56 -3.45 -10.93 1.20
N PHE A 57 -3.39 -10.83 -0.12
CA PHE A 57 -4.32 -10.00 -0.92
C PHE A 57 -5.51 -10.78 -1.52
N ASN A 58 -5.77 -12.02 -1.10
CA ASN A 58 -6.79 -12.90 -1.73
C ASN A 58 -8.23 -12.40 -1.55
N ASP A 59 -8.47 -11.56 -0.54
CA ASP A 59 -9.75 -10.93 -0.26
C ASP A 59 -9.95 -9.61 -1.01
N PHE A 60 -8.92 -9.10 -1.69
CA PHE A 60 -9.04 -7.89 -2.48
C PHE A 60 -10.12 -8.05 -3.58
N ARG A 61 -10.87 -6.98 -3.82
CA ARG A 61 -11.85 -6.86 -4.90
C ARG A 61 -11.55 -5.56 -5.66
N PRO A 62 -11.39 -5.57 -6.99
CA PRO A 62 -11.12 -4.35 -7.74
C PRO A 62 -12.21 -3.28 -7.54
N PHE A 63 -11.79 -2.02 -7.37
CA PHE A 63 -12.69 -0.86 -7.26
C PHE A 63 -12.01 0.41 -7.74
N GLY A 64 -12.80 1.41 -8.14
CA GLY A 64 -12.28 2.60 -8.80
C GLY A 64 -11.40 2.22 -9.99
N ASN A 65 -10.18 2.74 -10.03
CA ASN A 65 -9.19 2.35 -11.04
C ASN A 65 -8.16 1.31 -10.57
N TRP A 66 -8.21 0.88 -9.30
CA TRP A 66 -7.26 -0.13 -8.79
C TRP A 66 -7.63 -1.55 -9.22
N ARG A 67 -6.63 -2.28 -9.70
CA ARG A 67 -6.71 -3.71 -10.03
C ARG A 67 -5.92 -4.59 -9.07
N ALA A 68 -5.05 -3.99 -8.29
CA ALA A 68 -4.32 -4.59 -7.18
C ALA A 68 -4.07 -3.52 -6.11
N ALA A 69 -3.83 -3.96 -4.87
CA ALA A 69 -3.34 -3.10 -3.80
C ALA A 69 -1.82 -3.24 -3.66
N THR A 70 -1.16 -2.16 -3.27
CA THR A 70 0.30 -2.14 -3.02
C THR A 70 0.61 -2.54 -1.59
N VAL A 71 -0.22 -2.09 -0.66
CA VAL A 71 -0.16 -2.37 0.77
C VAL A 71 -1.53 -2.87 1.23
N LYS A 72 -1.55 -3.82 2.17
CA LYS A 72 -2.77 -4.22 2.87
C LYS A 72 -2.60 -4.09 4.38
N GLN A 73 -3.52 -3.37 5.04
CA GLN A 73 -3.72 -3.47 6.49
C GLN A 73 -4.62 -4.66 6.79
N PHE A 74 -4.06 -5.68 7.45
CA PHE A 74 -4.76 -6.91 7.80
C PHE A 74 -5.07 -7.02 9.30
N ALA A 75 -4.53 -6.10 10.11
CA ALA A 75 -4.77 -6.02 11.54
C ALA A 75 -4.81 -4.57 12.04
N GLN A 76 -5.61 -4.31 13.08
CA GLN A 76 -5.68 -3.00 13.71
C GLN A 76 -5.84 -3.08 15.23
N THR A 77 -5.34 -2.06 15.93
CA THR A 77 -5.47 -1.95 17.40
C THR A 77 -4.89 -3.17 18.13
N GLU A 78 -3.67 -3.57 17.77
CA GLU A 78 -2.98 -4.68 18.42
C GLU A 78 -1.87 -4.21 19.35
N THR A 79 -1.61 -4.97 20.41
CA THR A 79 -0.50 -4.68 21.33
C THR A 79 0.70 -5.54 20.97
N VAL A 80 1.73 -4.92 20.40
CA VAL A 80 3.03 -5.54 20.12
C VAL A 80 4.11 -4.79 20.87
N CYS A 81 4.91 -5.51 21.67
CA CYS A 81 5.97 -4.89 22.48
C CYS A 81 5.49 -3.68 23.31
N GLN A 82 4.29 -3.79 23.91
CA GLN A 82 3.64 -2.73 24.72
C GLN A 82 3.23 -1.47 23.93
N MET A 83 3.22 -1.53 22.59
CA MET A 83 2.73 -0.46 21.71
C MET A 83 1.45 -0.89 21.00
N THR A 84 0.49 0.02 20.88
CA THR A 84 -0.68 -0.18 20.04
C THR A 84 -0.32 0.10 18.58
N VAL A 85 -0.46 -0.90 17.72
CA VAL A 85 -0.07 -0.85 16.31
C VAL A 85 -1.17 -1.39 15.40
N ASN A 86 -1.10 -0.97 14.13
CA ASN A 86 -1.73 -1.69 13.03
C ASN A 86 -0.65 -2.52 12.33
N ARG A 87 -1.04 -3.61 11.67
CA ARG A 87 -0.10 -4.43 10.90
C ARG A 87 -0.49 -4.51 9.44
N ASP A 88 0.54 -4.43 8.62
CA ASP A 88 0.43 -4.31 7.18
C ASP A 88 1.34 -5.34 6.49
N ILE A 89 0.93 -5.72 5.28
CA ILE A 89 1.77 -6.43 4.32
C ILE A 89 1.93 -5.61 3.05
N TYR A 90 3.08 -5.78 2.40
CA TYR A 90 3.38 -5.20 1.10
C TYR A 90 4.25 -6.18 0.33
N TYR A 91 4.24 -6.09 -0.99
CA TYR A 91 5.18 -6.85 -1.80
C TYR A 91 6.59 -6.27 -1.64
N THR A 92 7.55 -7.10 -1.25
CA THR A 92 8.97 -6.75 -1.36
C THR A 92 9.42 -7.03 -2.78
N VAL A 93 9.79 -5.98 -3.52
CA VAL A 93 10.64 -6.17 -4.69
C VAL A 93 12.04 -6.37 -4.13
N THR A 94 12.56 -7.59 -4.15
CA THR A 94 14.00 -7.79 -3.97
C THR A 94 14.68 -7.14 -5.17
N ALA A 95 15.16 -5.91 -5.00
CA ALA A 95 16.18 -5.40 -5.90
C ALA A 95 17.39 -6.33 -5.70
N GLU A 96 17.71 -7.16 -6.71
CA GLU A 96 19.03 -7.76 -6.74
C GLU A 96 20.02 -6.59 -6.71
N LEU A 97 20.82 -6.51 -5.65
CA LEU A 97 21.98 -5.63 -5.65
C LEU A 97 22.75 -5.95 -6.93
N PRO A 98 23.09 -4.94 -7.76
CA PRO A 98 23.89 -5.21 -8.94
C PRO A 98 25.14 -5.96 -8.48
N LYS A 99 25.35 -7.15 -9.05
CA LYS A 99 26.49 -8.00 -8.76
C LYS A 99 27.72 -7.12 -8.83
N ALA A 100 28.46 -7.01 -7.71
CA ALA A 100 29.63 -6.14 -7.63
C ALA A 100 30.52 -6.41 -8.85
N ILE A 101 30.70 -5.38 -9.69
CA ILE A 101 31.67 -5.45 -10.78
C ILE A 101 33.02 -5.48 -10.08
N GLU A 102 33.63 -6.65 -10.02
CA GLU A 102 35.00 -6.80 -9.54
C GLU A 102 35.90 -6.04 -10.52
N MET A 103 36.23 -4.78 -10.20
CA MET A 103 37.26 -4.02 -10.91
C MET A 103 38.59 -4.71 -10.63
N LYS A 104 38.98 -5.61 -11.53
CA LYS A 104 40.36 -6.04 -11.63
C LYS A 104 41.17 -4.83 -12.07
N LEU A 105 42.02 -4.36 -11.15
CA LEU A 105 43.07 -3.36 -11.39
C LEU A 105 43.99 -3.81 -12.54
#